data_AF-A0A8S4FWP8-F1
#
_entry.id   AF-A0A8S4FWP8-F1
#
_cell.length_a   1.000
_cell.length_b   1.000
_cell.length_c   1.000
_cell.angle_alpha   90.00
_cell.angle_beta   90.00
_cell.angle_gamma   90.00
#
_symmetry.space_group_name_H-M   'P 1'
#
loop_
_entity.id
_entity.type
_entity.pdbx_description
1 polymer ?
#
loop_
_entity_poly.entity_id
_entity_poly.type
_entity_poly.pdbx_seq_one_letter_code
_entity_poly.pdbx_strand_id
1 'polypeptide(L)'
;MYITSLLRVLPQCKSSLSCSVMRLHADATLCAAVKKTSAAGGVMGLGKGKKGKLGKLGAAEKKELPVETDPVKLVTRVCGSNILTTGEDVVLKPDSEYPEWLWTLNTGAATRLEDLDPESKQYWQRVRAEGMRRNNRLRSLRRFQ
;
A
#
# COMPACT_ATOMS: atom_id res chain seq x y z
N MET A 1 45.62 19.70 -49.46
CA MET A 1 46.46 18.53 -49.14
C MET A 1 45.78 17.74 -48.04
N TYR A 2 45.23 16.59 -48.42
CA TYR A 2 44.62 15.58 -47.56
C TYR A 2 45.60 15.08 -46.49
N ILE A 3 45.06 14.56 -45.38
CA ILE A 3 45.48 13.38 -44.56
C ILE A 3 44.71 13.52 -43.24
N THR A 4 43.47 13.04 -43.12
CA THR A 4 43.09 11.70 -42.59
C THR A 4 43.85 11.26 -41.34
N SER A 5 43.22 11.38 -40.16
CA SER A 5 43.43 10.46 -39.03
C SER A 5 42.26 10.53 -38.02
N LEU A 6 41.06 10.18 -38.49
CA LEU A 6 40.04 9.60 -37.63
C LEU A 6 40.49 8.20 -37.25
N LEU A 7 40.97 7.99 -36.02
CA LEU A 7 40.93 6.67 -35.37
C LEU A 7 41.03 6.82 -33.84
N ARG A 8 39.96 7.28 -33.19
CA ARG A 8 39.76 6.98 -31.76
C ARG A 8 39.13 5.60 -31.68
N VAL A 9 39.98 4.59 -31.48
CA VAL A 9 39.56 3.24 -31.14
C VAL A 9 38.93 3.29 -29.74
N LEU A 10 37.60 3.18 -29.70
CA LEU A 10 36.87 2.94 -28.46
C LEU A 10 37.12 1.48 -28.03
N PRO A 11 37.61 1.21 -26.82
CA PRO A 11 37.66 -0.15 -26.31
C PRO A 11 36.23 -0.64 -26.06
N GLN A 12 35.84 -1.68 -26.79
CA GLN A 12 34.67 -2.50 -26.51
C GLN A 12 34.90 -3.25 -25.19
N CYS A 13 34.51 -2.63 -24.07
CA CYS A 13 34.42 -3.32 -22.78
C CYS A 13 33.27 -4.33 -22.83
N LYS A 14 33.58 -5.54 -23.31
CA LYS A 14 32.74 -6.74 -23.14
C LYS A 14 32.94 -7.26 -21.72
N SER A 15 32.39 -6.59 -20.72
CA SER A 15 32.20 -7.19 -19.40
C SER A 15 30.89 -7.97 -19.42
N SER A 16 31.00 -9.28 -19.58
CA SER A 16 29.93 -10.23 -19.28
C SER A 16 29.65 -10.20 -17.79
N LEU A 17 28.81 -9.27 -17.34
CA LEU A 17 28.12 -9.39 -16.07
C LEU A 17 26.82 -10.13 -16.36
N SER A 18 26.86 -11.44 -16.11
CA SER A 18 25.65 -12.21 -15.84
C SER A 18 24.99 -11.59 -14.61
N CYS A 19 24.12 -10.61 -14.82
CA CYS A 19 23.19 -10.17 -13.81
C CYS A 19 22.21 -11.32 -13.59
N SER A 20 22.53 -12.20 -12.65
CA SER A 20 21.53 -13.05 -12.03
C SER A 20 20.52 -12.13 -11.37
N VAL A 21 19.45 -11.81 -12.11
CA VAL A 21 18.27 -11.14 -11.59
C VAL A 21 17.76 -12.03 -10.47
N MET A 22 18.04 -11.64 -9.23
CA MET A 22 17.31 -12.16 -8.10
C MET A 22 15.85 -11.75 -8.29
N ARG A 23 15.02 -12.72 -8.68
CA ARG A 23 13.57 -12.62 -8.60
C ARG A 23 13.21 -12.38 -7.14
N LEU A 24 12.93 -11.12 -6.80
CA LEU A 24 12.22 -10.81 -5.57
C LEU A 24 10.83 -11.42 -5.70
N HIS A 25 10.58 -12.52 -4.99
CA HIS A 25 9.22 -13.02 -4.74
C HIS A 25 8.57 -12.01 -3.78
N ALA A 26 7.96 -10.99 -4.37
CA ALA A 26 7.07 -10.10 -3.65
C ALA A 26 5.68 -10.75 -3.65
N ASP A 27 5.40 -11.53 -2.62
CA ASP A 27 4.05 -11.97 -2.30
C ASP A 27 3.30 -10.77 -1.72
N ALA A 28 2.97 -9.81 -2.60
CA ALA A 28 2.13 -8.69 -2.26
C ALA A 28 0.70 -9.20 -2.07
N THR A 29 0.31 -9.42 -0.82
CA THR A 29 -1.09 -9.52 -0.43
C THR A 29 -1.78 -8.20 -0.81
N LEU A 30 -2.53 -8.22 -1.91
CA LEU A 30 -3.39 -7.14 -2.35
C LEU A 30 -4.56 -7.02 -1.36
N CYS A 31 -4.39 -6.24 -0.29
CA CYS A 31 -5.53 -5.72 0.46
C CYS A 31 -6.29 -4.75 -0.44
N ALA A 32 -7.36 -5.26 -1.07
CA ALA A 32 -8.25 -4.46 -1.92
C ALA A 32 -8.99 -3.42 -1.05
N ALA A 33 -8.51 -2.18 -1.06
CA ALA A 33 -9.26 -1.06 -0.51
C ALA A 33 -10.46 -0.76 -1.42
N VAL A 34 -11.68 -0.98 -0.92
CA VAL A 34 -12.93 -0.64 -1.62
C VAL A 34 -13.06 0.87 -1.69
N LYS A 35 -12.80 1.46 -2.87
CA LYS A 35 -13.22 2.83 -3.17
C LYS A 35 -14.72 2.84 -3.47
N LYS A 36 -15.53 3.33 -2.54
CA LYS A 36 -16.92 3.71 -2.83
C LYS A 36 -16.91 5.07 -3.52
N THR A 37 -16.96 5.10 -4.84
CA THR A 37 -17.24 6.33 -5.59
C THR A 37 -18.70 6.28 -6.05
N SER A 38 -19.54 7.13 -5.47
CA SER A 38 -20.95 7.31 -5.85
C SER A 38 -21.10 8.25 -7.05
N ALA A 39 -20.30 8.06 -8.09
CA ALA A 39 -20.43 8.84 -9.32
C ALA A 39 -21.26 8.04 -10.33
N ALA A 40 -22.55 8.39 -10.42
CA ALA A 40 -23.39 8.03 -11.55
C ALA A 40 -22.77 8.64 -12.82
N GLY A 41 -22.17 7.79 -13.64
CA GLY A 41 -21.47 8.21 -14.86
C GLY A 41 -20.88 6.99 -15.56
N GLY A 42 -21.75 6.22 -16.21
CA GLY A 42 -21.36 5.02 -16.94
C GLY A 42 -20.41 5.35 -18.09
N VAL A 43 -19.20 4.81 -18.03
CA VAL A 43 -18.40 4.58 -19.24
C VAL A 43 -18.90 3.29 -19.88
N MET A 44 -19.94 3.42 -20.72
CA MET A 44 -20.30 2.37 -21.65
C MET A 44 -19.27 2.32 -22.78
N GLY A 45 -18.63 1.17 -22.97
CA GLY A 45 -17.94 0.87 -24.22
C GLY A 45 -16.69 0.01 -24.07
N LEU A 46 -16.85 -1.31 -23.96
CA LEU A 46 -16.12 -2.32 -24.72
C LEU A 46 -16.62 -3.72 -24.34
N GLY A 47 -17.11 -4.49 -25.31
CA GLY A 47 -17.34 -5.93 -25.15
C GLY A 47 -18.80 -6.35 -25.05
N LYS A 48 -19.52 -6.28 -26.17
CA LYS A 48 -20.76 -7.01 -26.40
C LYS A 48 -20.44 -8.50 -26.48
N GLY A 49 -20.60 -9.23 -25.38
CA GLY A 49 -20.36 -10.67 -25.33
C GLY A 49 -20.97 -11.32 -24.09
N LYS A 50 -22.11 -12.00 -24.28
CA LYS A 50 -22.72 -12.98 -23.36
C LYS A 50 -23.26 -12.44 -22.02
N LYS A 51 -24.51 -11.95 -22.08
CA LYS A 51 -25.48 -12.14 -20.99
C LYS A 51 -25.60 -13.64 -20.72
N GLY A 52 -25.00 -14.09 -19.62
CA GLY A 52 -25.05 -15.50 -19.22
C GLY A 52 -24.61 -15.66 -17.78
N LYS A 53 -25.58 -15.60 -16.86
CA LYS A 53 -25.57 -16.41 -15.64
C LYS A 53 -24.37 -16.17 -14.69
N LEU A 54 -24.16 -14.94 -14.25
CA LEU A 54 -23.56 -14.69 -12.93
C LEU A 54 -24.64 -14.06 -12.04
N GLY A 55 -25.66 -14.88 -11.78
CA GLY A 55 -26.65 -14.56 -10.78
C GLY A 55 -25.94 -14.46 -9.43
N LYS A 56 -26.15 -13.34 -8.75
CA LYS A 56 -26.40 -13.34 -7.30
C LYS A 56 -25.42 -14.22 -6.51
N LEU A 57 -24.11 -13.97 -6.65
CA LEU A 57 -23.19 -14.29 -5.56
C LEU A 57 -23.68 -13.44 -4.39
N GLY A 58 -24.36 -14.11 -3.46
CA GLY A 58 -25.05 -13.51 -2.35
C GLY A 58 -24.15 -12.48 -1.70
N ALA A 59 -24.70 -11.30 -1.42
CA ALA A 59 -24.13 -10.43 -0.42
C ALA A 59 -24.01 -11.27 0.85
N ALA A 60 -22.82 -11.81 1.10
CA ALA A 60 -22.50 -12.48 2.34
C ALA A 60 -22.78 -11.44 3.42
N GLU A 61 -23.86 -11.67 4.17
CA GLU A 61 -24.27 -10.81 5.26
C GLU A 61 -23.12 -10.76 6.26
N LYS A 62 -22.64 -9.54 6.54
CA LYS A 62 -21.55 -9.35 7.50
C LYS A 62 -22.09 -9.77 8.85
N LYS A 63 -21.52 -10.81 9.43
CA LYS A 63 -21.82 -11.19 10.82
C LYS A 63 -21.23 -10.11 11.72
N GLU A 64 -22.07 -9.23 12.24
CA GLU A 64 -21.71 -8.29 13.28
C GLU A 64 -21.72 -9.06 14.61
N LEU A 65 -20.53 -9.35 15.14
CA LEU A 65 -20.41 -9.97 16.46
C LEU A 65 -20.71 -8.91 17.53
N PRO A 66 -21.46 -9.25 18.58
CA PRO A 66 -21.72 -8.32 19.67
C PRO A 66 -20.39 -7.91 20.32
N VAL A 67 -20.22 -6.61 20.54
CA VAL A 67 -19.04 -6.07 21.22
C VAL A 67 -19.22 -6.27 22.72
N GLU A 68 -18.23 -6.87 23.36
CA GLU A 68 -18.19 -7.05 24.81
C GLU A 68 -18.18 -5.68 25.52
N THR A 69 -18.97 -5.54 26.59
CA THR A 69 -19.15 -4.27 27.34
C THR A 69 -18.50 -4.28 28.72
N ASP A 70 -18.00 -5.43 29.17
CA ASP A 70 -17.39 -5.58 30.49
C ASP A 70 -16.00 -4.89 30.54
N PRO A 71 -15.79 -3.89 31.41
CA PRO A 71 -14.55 -3.11 31.42
C PRO A 71 -13.33 -3.95 31.84
N VAL A 72 -13.52 -4.90 32.76
CA VAL A 72 -12.43 -5.76 33.25
C VAL A 72 -11.87 -6.65 32.13
N LYS A 73 -12.74 -7.17 31.27
CA LYS A 73 -12.33 -7.99 30.13
C LYS A 73 -11.57 -7.16 29.09
N LEU A 74 -12.05 -5.95 28.80
CA LEU A 74 -11.43 -5.02 27.84
C LEU A 74 -10.02 -4.58 28.22
N VAL A 75 -9.73 -4.46 29.52
CA VAL A 75 -8.39 -4.08 30.02
C VAL A 75 -7.46 -5.29 30.12
N THR A 76 -7.98 -6.49 30.32
CA THR A 76 -7.16 -7.69 30.56
C THR A 76 -6.84 -8.45 29.27
N ARG A 77 -7.73 -8.42 28.27
CA ARG A 77 -7.65 -9.24 27.06
C ARG A 77 -7.85 -8.40 25.80
N VAL A 78 -7.26 -8.86 24.69
CA VAL A 78 -7.49 -8.29 23.36
C VAL A 78 -8.74 -8.92 22.75
N CYS A 79 -9.89 -8.32 23.02
CA CYS A 79 -11.17 -8.77 22.48
C CYS A 79 -11.17 -8.76 20.94
N GLY A 80 -11.57 -9.87 20.33
CA GLY A 80 -11.60 -10.02 18.86
C GLY A 80 -10.27 -10.45 18.24
N SER A 81 -9.29 -10.83 19.06
CA SER A 81 -8.03 -11.42 18.57
C SER A 81 -8.23 -12.85 18.07
N ASN A 82 -9.15 -13.62 18.68
CA ASN A 82 -9.43 -14.98 18.24
C ASN A 82 -10.48 -15.01 17.10
N ILE A 83 -10.10 -15.57 15.96
CA ILE A 83 -10.98 -15.78 14.79
C ILE A 83 -11.56 -17.21 14.77
N LEU A 84 -10.98 -18.12 15.55
CA LEU A 84 -11.37 -19.53 15.59
C LEU A 84 -12.62 -19.72 16.47
N THR A 85 -13.47 -20.67 16.10
CA THR A 85 -14.70 -21.01 16.85
C THR A 85 -14.42 -21.56 18.24
N THR A 86 -13.25 -22.14 18.45
CA THR A 86 -12.83 -22.76 19.71
C THR A 86 -11.44 -22.23 20.06
N GLY A 87 -11.40 -21.23 20.92
CA GLY A 87 -10.17 -20.61 21.39
C GLY A 87 -10.45 -19.47 22.36
N GLU A 88 -9.43 -19.05 23.09
CA GLU A 88 -9.50 -17.90 23.98
C GLU A 88 -8.77 -16.69 23.37
N ASP A 89 -9.22 -15.49 23.73
CA ASP A 89 -8.54 -14.24 23.38
C ASP A 89 -7.21 -14.09 24.10
N VAL A 90 -6.26 -13.42 23.44
CA VAL A 90 -4.91 -13.16 23.97
C VAL A 90 -4.99 -12.26 25.20
N VAL A 91 -4.34 -12.69 26.29
CA VAL A 91 -4.20 -11.92 27.54
C VAL A 91 -3.07 -10.90 27.38
N LEU A 92 -3.29 -9.66 27.84
CA LEU A 92 -2.29 -8.61 27.86
C LEU A 92 -1.21 -8.91 28.90
N LYS A 93 0.04 -8.76 28.49
CA LYS A 93 1.23 -8.92 29.31
C LYS A 93 1.64 -7.58 29.94
N PRO A 94 2.49 -7.57 30.98
CA PRO A 94 3.07 -6.33 31.49
C PRO A 94 3.98 -5.65 30.45
N ASP A 95 4.13 -4.33 30.55
CA ASP A 95 4.87 -3.50 29.58
C ASP A 95 6.32 -3.96 29.34
N SER A 96 6.97 -4.56 30.35
CA SER A 96 8.35 -5.07 30.28
C SER A 96 8.56 -6.23 29.30
N GLU A 97 7.50 -6.97 28.96
CA GLU A 97 7.60 -8.07 27.99
C GLU A 97 7.56 -7.58 26.53
N TYR A 98 7.10 -6.34 26.32
CA TYR A 98 7.05 -5.75 25.00
C TYR A 98 8.36 -5.03 24.66
N PRO A 99 8.78 -5.04 23.39
CA PRO A 99 10.02 -4.39 23.00
C PRO A 99 9.89 -2.86 23.04
N GLU A 100 10.98 -2.18 23.39
CA GLU A 100 11.02 -0.72 23.61
C GLU A 100 10.55 0.12 22.41
N TRP A 101 10.76 -0.37 21.18
CA TRP A 101 10.35 0.35 19.98
C TRP A 101 8.83 0.52 19.86
N LEU A 102 8.03 -0.26 20.59
CA LEU A 102 6.58 -0.12 20.59
C LEU A 102 6.15 1.26 21.11
N TRP A 103 6.85 1.74 22.15
CA TRP A 103 6.54 2.98 22.84
C TRP A 103 7.12 4.22 22.14
N THR A 104 8.01 4.03 21.17
CA THR A 104 8.59 5.13 20.37
C THR A 104 7.81 5.43 19.09
N LEU A 105 6.76 4.66 18.79
CA LEU A 105 5.91 4.89 17.62
C LEU A 105 5.08 6.16 17.76
N ASN A 106 4.91 6.87 16.65
CA ASN A 106 4.02 8.04 16.60
C ASN A 106 2.55 7.59 16.49
N THR A 107 1.82 7.62 17.60
CA THR A 107 0.36 7.37 17.66
C THR A 107 -0.48 8.60 17.28
N GLY A 108 0.15 9.76 17.14
CA GLY A 108 -0.50 11.03 16.86
C GLY A 108 -0.78 11.28 15.38
N ALA A 109 -0.89 12.55 15.03
CA ALA A 109 -1.04 12.96 13.64
C ALA A 109 0.18 12.53 12.82
N ALA A 110 -0.07 12.16 11.56
CA ALA A 110 1.00 11.87 10.61
C ALA A 110 1.93 13.08 10.48
N THR A 111 3.23 12.84 10.62
CA THR A 111 4.28 13.86 10.55
C THR A 111 4.20 14.65 9.24
N ARG A 112 4.29 15.98 9.33
CA ARG A 112 4.21 16.86 8.16
C ARG A 112 5.54 16.87 7.42
N LEU A 113 5.52 17.24 6.15
CA LEU A 113 6.72 17.24 5.32
C LEU A 113 7.83 18.15 5.89
N GLU A 114 7.45 19.25 6.53
CA GLU A 114 8.36 20.26 7.10
C GLU A 114 9.12 19.74 8.34
N ASP A 115 8.55 18.79 9.09
CA ASP A 115 9.16 18.25 10.31
C ASP A 115 10.09 17.06 10.02
N LEU A 116 10.10 16.53 8.79
CA LEU A 116 10.95 15.41 8.41
C LEU A 116 12.32 15.89 7.95
N ASP A 117 13.34 15.15 8.36
CA ASP A 117 14.71 15.34 7.92
C ASP A 117 14.88 15.01 6.41
N PRO A 118 15.41 15.95 5.58
CA PRO A 118 15.64 15.75 4.15
C PRO A 118 16.57 14.59 3.78
N GLU A 119 17.46 14.19 4.68
CA GLU A 119 18.37 13.05 4.45
C GLU A 119 17.67 11.70 4.63
N SER A 120 16.51 11.69 5.29
CA SER A 120 15.73 10.48 5.54
C SER A 120 14.96 9.99 4.30
N LYS A 121 14.83 8.67 4.15
CA LYS A 121 13.99 8.06 3.10
C LYS A 121 12.51 8.43 3.23
N GLN A 122 12.04 8.63 4.46
CA GLN A 122 10.64 8.95 4.75
C GLN A 122 10.23 10.30 4.17
N TYR A 123 11.13 11.29 4.23
CA TYR A 123 10.93 12.61 3.63
C TYR A 123 10.61 12.49 2.14
N TRP A 124 11.46 11.79 1.39
CA TRP A 124 11.28 11.65 -0.06
C TRP A 124 10.04 10.84 -0.47
N GLN A 125 9.64 9.86 0.34
CA GLN A 125 8.35 9.17 0.14
C GLN A 125 7.19 10.15 0.27
N ARG A 126 7.25 11.06 1.24
CA ARG A 126 6.24 12.09 1.46
C ARG A 126 6.23 13.13 0.35
N VAL A 127 7.40 13.64 -0.08
CA VAL A 127 7.53 14.55 -1.23
C VAL A 127 6.87 13.96 -2.47
N ARG A 128 7.13 12.67 -2.76
CA ARG A 128 6.53 11.97 -3.89
C ARG A 128 5.00 11.92 -3.78
N ALA A 129 4.48 11.60 -2.59
CA ALA A 129 3.04 11.55 -2.35
C ALA A 129 2.38 12.92 -2.57
N GLU A 130 2.98 14.01 -2.08
CA GLU A 130 2.46 15.37 -2.29
C GLU A 130 2.52 15.79 -3.77
N GLY A 131 3.61 15.46 -4.48
CA GLY A 131 3.73 15.69 -5.91
C GLY A 131 2.62 14.97 -6.72
N MET A 132 2.31 13.72 -6.37
CA MET A 132 1.21 12.99 -6.99
C MET A 132 -0.15 13.62 -6.68
N ARG A 133 -0.39 14.06 -5.44
CA ARG A 133 -1.65 14.74 -5.07
C ARG A 133 -1.83 16.05 -5.83
N ARG A 134 -0.77 16.86 -5.93
CA ARG A 134 -0.75 18.08 -6.73
C ARG A 134 -1.07 17.79 -8.20
N ASN A 135 -0.39 16.81 -8.79
CA ASN A 135 -0.60 16.46 -10.20
C ASN A 135 -2.00 15.91 -10.47
N ASN A 136 -2.56 15.12 -9.55
CA ASN A 136 -3.94 14.65 -9.65
C ASN A 136 -4.94 15.80 -9.59
N ARG A 137 -4.72 16.79 -8.70
CA ARG A 137 -5.53 18.01 -8.61
C ARG A 137 -5.44 18.85 -9.88
N LEU A 138 -4.24 19.05 -10.41
CA LEU A 138 -4.06 19.76 -11.68
C LEU A 138 -4.75 19.02 -12.82
N ARG A 139 -4.64 17.68 -12.86
CA ARG A 139 -5.30 16.86 -13.87
C ARG A 139 -6.82 16.92 -13.77
N SER A 140 -7.40 16.98 -12.58
CA SER A 140 -8.85 17.12 -12.42
C SER A 140 -9.38 18.48 -12.85
N LEU A 141 -8.55 19.53 -12.78
CA LEU A 141 -8.92 20.87 -13.24
C LEU A 141 -8.81 21.05 -14.76
N ARG A 142 -8.05 20.21 -15.44
CA ARG A 142 -7.95 20.26 -16.91
C ARG A 142 -9.28 19.79 -17.51
N ARG A 143 -9.85 20.63 -18.38
CA ARG A 143 -10.95 20.22 -19.24
C ARG A 143 -10.40 19.27 -20.30
N PHE A 144 -11.05 18.13 -20.49
CA PHE A 144 -10.76 17.25 -21.60
C PHE A 144 -11.27 17.95 -22.87
N GLN A 145 -10.34 18.43 -23.70
CA GLN A 145 -10.61 18.69 -25.11
C GLN A 145 -10.51 17.38 -25.89
#